data_AF-A0A523Z9T1-F1
#
_entry.id   AF-A0A523Z9T1-F1
#
_cell.length_a   1.000
_cell.length_b   1.000
_cell.length_c   1.000
_cell.angle_alpha   90.00
_cell.angle_beta   90.00
_cell.angle_gamma   90.00
#
_symmetry.space_group_name_H-M   'P 1'
#
loop_
_entity.id
_entity.type
_entity.pdbx_description
1 polymer ?
#
loop_
_entity_poly.entity_id
_entity_poly.type
_entity_poly.pdbx_seq_one_letter_code
_entity_poly.pdbx_strand_id
1 'polypeptide(L)'
;MTNINTMNQTDKMRIKYGFWVIIIGFILVTIVFIAAIVKWSEASDVTAVVGAFTGLVGTVVGAFFGVQIGSAGKEKAERERKEAEEKALRMASLLSPKDAKSILE
;
A
#
# COMPACT_ATOMS: atom_id res chain seq x y z
N MET A 1 -3.61 26.74 16.74
CA MET A 1 -2.44 26.49 15.87
C MET A 1 -2.01 25.04 16.05
N THR A 2 -2.58 24.14 15.24
CA THR A 2 -2.29 22.70 15.32
C THR A 2 -0.92 22.45 14.67
N ASN A 3 0.01 21.89 15.44
CA ASN A 3 1.42 21.77 15.10
C ASN A 3 1.62 20.99 13.79
N ILE A 4 2.11 21.66 12.74
CA ILE A 4 2.53 21.04 11.45
C ILE A 4 3.63 19.97 11.63
N ASN A 5 4.31 19.95 12.78
CA ASN A 5 5.29 18.93 13.15
C ASN A 5 4.67 17.54 13.38
N THR A 6 3.40 17.48 13.82
CA THR A 6 2.75 16.21 14.16
C THR A 6 2.35 15.38 12.93
N MET A 7 1.95 16.03 11.83
CA MET A 7 1.53 15.33 10.60
C MET A 7 2.70 14.58 9.92
N ASN A 8 3.91 15.18 9.91
CA ASN A 8 5.11 14.52 9.38
C ASN A 8 5.60 13.33 10.21
N GLN A 9 5.32 13.31 11.51
CA GLN A 9 5.73 12.22 12.40
C GLN A 9 4.80 11.01 12.28
N THR A 10 3.49 11.23 12.15
CA THR A 10 2.50 10.14 12.05
C THR A 10 2.68 9.31 10.79
N ASP A 11 2.96 9.93 9.63
CA ASP A 11 3.18 9.21 8.38
C ASP A 11 4.51 8.45 8.35
N LYS A 12 5.59 9.04 8.89
CA LYS A 12 6.88 8.35 9.05
C LYS A 12 6.78 7.18 10.02
N MET A 13 6.00 7.31 11.08
CA MET A 13 5.75 6.23 12.03
C MET A 13 4.99 5.07 11.37
N ARG A 14 3.91 5.35 10.63
CA ARG A 14 3.14 4.32 9.91
C ARG A 14 4.00 3.50 8.94
N ILE A 15 4.87 4.17 8.18
CA ILE A 15 5.80 3.50 7.26
C ILE A 15 6.84 2.67 8.02
N LYS A 16 7.39 3.19 9.12
CA LYS A 16 8.33 2.45 9.98
C LYS A 16 7.70 1.19 10.60
N TYR A 17 6.46 1.28 11.09
CA TYR A 17 5.76 0.12 11.66
C TYR A 17 5.45 -0.92 10.60
N GLY A 18 4.98 -0.52 9.42
CA GLY A 18 4.76 -1.45 8.29
C GLY A 18 6.04 -2.18 7.91
N PHE A 19 7.14 -1.44 7.75
CA PHE A 19 8.47 -2.00 7.47
C PHE A 19 8.93 -2.98 8.55
N TRP A 20 8.73 -2.66 9.83
CA TRP A 20 9.15 -3.51 10.95
C TRP A 20 8.33 -4.80 11.05
N VAL A 21 7.03 -4.76 10.73
CA VAL A 21 6.17 -5.95 10.67
C VAL A 21 6.68 -6.96 9.63
N ILE A 22 7.12 -6.49 8.47
CA ILE A 22 7.64 -7.36 7.41
C ILE A 22 8.97 -7.98 7.82
N ILE A 23 9.87 -7.19 8.40
CA ILE A 23 11.15 -7.68 8.92
C ILE A 23 10.90 -8.77 9.98
N ILE A 24 9.99 -8.53 10.92
CA ILE A 24 9.64 -9.53 11.94
C ILE A 24 9.06 -10.79 11.31
N GLY A 25 8.18 -10.67 10.31
CA GLY A 25 7.62 -11.81 9.58
C GLY A 25 8.70 -12.64 8.88
N PHE A 26 9.64 -11.97 8.20
CA PHE A 26 10.77 -12.64 7.55
C PHE A 26 11.72 -13.33 8.54
N ILE A 27 12.00 -12.67 9.66
CA ILE A 27 12.82 -13.25 10.74
C ILE A 27 12.13 -14.50 11.31
N LEU A 28 10.82 -14.43 11.57
CA LEU A 28 10.04 -15.58 12.05
C LEU A 28 10.11 -16.76 11.10
N VAL A 29 9.91 -16.55 9.79
CA VAL A 29 10.02 -17.61 8.78
C VAL A 29 11.43 -18.19 8.76
N THR A 30 12.45 -17.34 8.82
CA THR A 30 13.85 -17.77 8.82
C THR A 30 14.18 -18.62 10.05
N ILE A 31 13.69 -18.22 11.22
CA ILE A 31 13.88 -18.99 12.47
C ILE A 31 13.19 -20.34 12.38
N VAL A 32 11.94 -20.38 11.90
CA VAL A 32 11.20 -21.64 11.73
C VAL A 32 11.88 -22.55 10.71
N PHE A 33 12.39 -22.00 9.61
CA PHE A 33 13.15 -22.72 8.59
C PHE A 33 14.42 -23.36 9.17
N ILE A 34 15.21 -22.58 9.92
CA ILE A 34 16.43 -23.07 10.58
C ILE A 34 16.07 -24.15 11.61
N ALA A 35 15.05 -23.91 12.44
CA ALA A 35 14.58 -24.88 13.43
C ALA A 35 14.12 -26.19 12.77
N ALA A 36 13.43 -26.11 11.61
CA ALA A 36 12.98 -27.27 10.88
C ALA A 36 14.15 -28.11 10.32
N ILE A 37 15.17 -27.45 9.74
CA ILE A 37 16.39 -28.13 9.26
C ILE A 37 17.14 -28.83 10.39
N VAL A 38 17.24 -28.19 11.56
CA VAL A 38 17.97 -28.76 12.71
C VAL A 38 17.20 -29.89 13.38
N LYS A 39 15.86 -29.84 13.37
CA LYS A 39 15.00 -30.80 14.08
C LYS A 39 14.60 -32.01 13.24
N TRP A 40 14.49 -31.88 11.92
CA TRP A 40 14.02 -32.94 11.01
C TRP A 40 14.99 -33.14 9.85
N SER A 41 15.44 -34.39 9.64
CA SER A 41 16.32 -34.76 8.51
C SER A 41 15.55 -35.21 7.27
N GLU A 42 14.25 -35.47 7.38
CA GLU A 42 13.40 -35.77 6.22
C GLU A 42 12.98 -34.48 5.52
N ALA A 43 13.36 -34.35 4.25
CA ALA A 43 13.08 -33.18 3.43
C ALA A 43 11.56 -32.92 3.25
N SER A 44 10.73 -33.95 3.33
CA SER A 44 9.27 -33.84 3.22
C SER A 44 8.67 -32.98 4.32
N ASP A 45 9.06 -33.21 5.58
CA ASP A 45 8.51 -32.50 6.73
C ASP A 45 8.97 -31.03 6.76
N VAL A 46 10.22 -30.79 6.38
CA VAL A 46 10.77 -29.44 6.27
C VAL A 46 10.01 -28.66 5.19
N THR A 47 9.81 -29.24 4.00
CA THR A 47 9.09 -28.53 2.92
C THR A 47 7.62 -28.26 3.25
N ALA A 48 6.95 -29.16 3.97
CA ALA A 48 5.57 -28.97 4.41
C ALA A 48 5.42 -27.80 5.39
N VAL A 49 6.29 -27.75 6.42
CA VAL A 49 6.31 -26.66 7.40
C VAL A 49 6.66 -25.34 6.72
N VAL A 50 7.70 -25.33 5.90
CA VAL A 50 8.16 -24.12 5.22
C VAL A 50 7.09 -23.59 4.26
N GLY A 51 6.45 -24.46 3.48
CA GLY A 51 5.35 -24.09 2.59
C GLY A 51 4.16 -23.46 3.34
N ALA A 52 3.76 -24.04 4.48
CA ALA A 52 2.69 -23.48 5.31
C ALA A 52 3.04 -22.08 5.84
N PHE A 53 4.28 -21.88 6.31
CA PHE A 53 4.73 -20.57 6.80
C PHE A 53 4.91 -19.54 5.67
N THR A 54 5.43 -19.94 4.52
CA THR A 54 5.53 -19.07 3.33
C THR A 54 4.15 -18.60 2.88
N GLY A 55 3.15 -19.48 2.85
CA GLY A 55 1.78 -19.11 2.50
C GLY A 55 1.17 -18.13 3.50
N LEU A 56 1.34 -18.38 4.80
CA LEU A 56 0.88 -17.48 5.86
C LEU A 56 1.53 -16.09 5.73
N VAL A 57 2.86 -16.02 5.65
CA VAL A 57 3.57 -14.74 5.55
C VAL A 57 3.27 -14.03 4.24
N GLY A 58 3.22 -14.73 3.11
CA GLY A 58 2.84 -14.14 1.82
C GLY A 58 1.44 -13.53 1.85
N THR A 59 0.49 -14.17 2.53
CA THR A 59 -0.88 -13.65 2.69
C THR A 59 -0.90 -12.39 3.54
N VAL A 60 -0.22 -12.40 4.70
CA VAL A 60 -0.14 -11.24 5.59
C VAL A 60 0.54 -10.07 4.88
N VAL A 61 1.73 -10.31 4.31
CA VAL A 61 2.50 -9.30 3.57
C VAL A 61 1.69 -8.75 2.40
N GLY A 62 1.05 -9.61 1.61
CA GLY A 62 0.19 -9.23 0.50
C GLY A 62 -1.01 -8.39 0.92
N ALA A 63 -1.66 -8.71 2.04
CA ALA A 63 -2.77 -7.92 2.58
C ALA A 63 -2.33 -6.54 3.08
N PHE A 64 -1.23 -6.47 3.83
CA PHE A 64 -0.69 -5.21 4.36
C PHE A 64 -0.23 -4.27 3.23
N PHE A 65 0.56 -4.79 2.29
CA PHE A 65 1.02 -3.98 1.16
C PHE A 65 -0.09 -3.68 0.15
N GLY A 66 -1.01 -4.62 -0.09
CA GLY A 66 -2.14 -4.40 -0.98
C GLY A 66 -3.03 -3.25 -0.50
N VAL A 67 -3.33 -3.18 0.79
CA VAL A 67 -4.12 -2.09 1.37
C VAL A 67 -3.33 -0.78 1.37
N GLN A 68 -2.05 -0.79 1.74
CA GLN A 68 -1.27 0.45 1.89
C GLN A 68 -0.90 1.07 0.53
N ILE A 69 -0.45 0.26 -0.42
CA ILE A 69 -0.15 0.70 -1.80
C ILE A 69 -1.44 1.07 -2.53
N GLY A 70 -2.52 0.28 -2.35
CA GLY A 70 -3.82 0.57 -2.95
C GLY A 70 -4.43 1.88 -2.46
N SER A 71 -4.34 2.16 -1.15
CA SER A 71 -4.86 3.40 -0.57
C SER A 71 -4.08 4.63 -1.05
N ALA A 72 -2.75 4.54 -1.10
CA ALA A 72 -1.90 5.63 -1.60
C ALA A 72 -2.14 5.91 -3.09
N GLY A 73 -2.34 4.86 -3.91
CA GLY A 73 -2.71 4.99 -5.32
C GLY A 73 -4.08 5.63 -5.50
N LYS A 74 -5.08 5.20 -4.72
CA LYS A 74 -6.42 5.79 -4.72
C LYS A 74 -6.40 7.26 -4.33
N GLU A 75 -5.66 7.62 -3.29
CA GLU A 75 -5.54 9.01 -2.86
C GLU A 75 -4.88 9.89 -3.94
N LYS A 76 -3.79 9.41 -4.55
CA LYS A 76 -3.14 10.11 -5.67
C LYS A 76 -4.09 10.31 -6.84
N ALA A 77 -4.83 9.27 -7.24
CA ALA A 77 -5.80 9.33 -8.32
C ALA A 77 -6.93 10.32 -8.02
N GLU A 78 -7.44 10.35 -6.79
CA GLU A 78 -8.51 11.28 -6.40
C GLU A 78 -8.03 12.75 -6.40
N ARG A 79 -6.77 13.01 -6.00
CA ARG A 79 -6.19 14.35 -6.11
C ARG A 79 -6.06 14.80 -7.57
N GLU A 80 -5.52 13.93 -8.43
CA GLU A 80 -5.39 14.22 -9.86
C GLU A 80 -6.76 14.46 -10.50
N ARG A 81 -7.79 13.70 -10.10
CA ARG A 81 -9.17 13.90 -10.57
C ARG A 81 -9.71 15.27 -10.15
N LYS A 82 -9.53 15.66 -8.89
CA LYS A 82 -9.96 16.99 -8.40
C LYS A 82 -9.26 18.14 -9.11
N GLU A 83 -7.96 18.02 -9.37
CA GLU A 83 -7.22 19.03 -10.13
C GLU A 83 -7.72 19.14 -11.58
N ALA A 84 -8.05 18.00 -12.20
CA ALA A 84 -8.63 17.98 -13.53
C ALA A 84 -10.04 18.59 -13.56
N GLU A 85 -10.89 18.26 -12.59
CA GLU A 85 -12.22 18.86 -12.42
C GLU A 85 -12.12 20.38 -12.22
N GLU A 86 -11.20 20.85 -11.37
CA GLU A 86 -11.01 22.28 -11.13
C GLU A 86 -10.51 23.00 -12.39
N LYS A 87 -9.56 22.42 -13.13
CA LYS A 87 -9.11 22.96 -14.42
C LYS A 87 -10.24 23.00 -15.44
N ALA A 88 -11.04 21.95 -15.52
CA ALA A 88 -12.19 21.87 -16.42
C ALA A 88 -13.24 22.94 -16.07
N LEU A 89 -13.53 23.13 -14.77
CA LEU A 89 -14.47 24.14 -14.30
C LEU A 89 -13.96 25.56 -14.56
N ARG A 90 -12.67 25.82 -14.35
CA ARG A 90 -12.03 27.10 -14.69
C ARG A 90 -12.10 27.37 -16.19
N MET A 91 -11.81 26.37 -17.03
CA MET A 91 -11.95 26.51 -18.48
C MET A 91 -13.41 26.78 -18.87
N ALA A 92 -14.37 26.05 -18.30
CA ALA A 92 -15.80 26.27 -18.54
C ALA A 92 -16.25 27.68 -18.11
N SER A 93 -15.69 28.23 -17.03
CA SER A 93 -15.99 29.59 -16.57
C SER A 93 -15.41 30.69 -17.46
N LEU A 94 -14.42 30.36 -18.29
CA LEU A 94 -13.81 31.27 -19.27
C LEU A 94 -14.44 31.17 -20.66
N LEU A 95 -15.32 30.18 -20.90
CA LEU A 95 -16.04 30.03 -22.17
C LEU A 95 -17.20 31.04 -22.24
N SER A 96 -17.26 31.78 -23.36
CA SER A 96 -18.37 32.69 -23.63
C SER A 96 -19.64 31.89 -24.00
N PRO A 97 -20.87 32.33 -23.64
CA PRO A 97 -22.11 31.58 -23.86
C PRO A 97 -22.38 31.15 -25.31
N LYS A 98 -21.70 31.75 -26.30
CA LYS A 98 -21.79 31.38 -27.72
C LYS A 98 -21.02 30.10 -28.08
N ASP A 99 -19.93 29.79 -27.38
CA ASP A 99 -19.10 28.61 -27.69
C ASP A 99 -19.60 27.35 -26.96
N ALA A 100 -20.20 27.53 -25.78
CA ALA A 100 -20.79 26.48 -24.94
C ALA A 100 -21.88 25.65 -25.66
N LYS A 101 -22.54 26.24 -26.67
CA LYS A 101 -23.59 25.58 -27.44
C LYS A 101 -23.05 24.60 -28.48
N SER A 102 -21.80 24.77 -28.94
CA SER A 102 -21.18 23.89 -29.97
C SER A 102 -20.53 22.62 -29.41
N ILE A 103 -20.40 22.52 -28.08
CA ILE A 103 -19.77 21.39 -27.37
C ILE A 103 -20.82 20.37 -26.87
N LEU A 104 -22.10 20.74 -26.94
CA LEU A 104 -23.25 19.95 -26.49
C LEU A 104 -24.10 19.39 -27.65
N GLU A 105 -23.76 19.76 -28.89
CA GLU A 105 -24.22 19.11 -30.14
C GLU A 105 -23.10 18.19 -30.67
#